data_AF-A0AAJ5WVK8-F1
#
_entry.id   AF-A0AAJ5WVK8-F1
#
_cell.length_a   1.000
_cell.length_b   1.000
_cell.length_c   1.000
_cell.angle_alpha   90.00
_cell.angle_beta   90.00
_cell.angle_gamma   90.00
#
_symmetry.space_group_name_H-M   'P 1'
#
loop_
_entity.id
_entity.type
_entity.pdbx_description
1 polymer ?
#
loop_
_entity_poly.entity_id
_entity_poly.type
_entity_poly.pdbx_seq_one_letter_code
_entity_poly.pdbx_strand_id
1 'polypeptide(L)'
;MTTTAIRNHLYSYIRIADDEKIKAIYTILKQDIQDESAWWEDKKFVAELEKTNKALETGSDKGKTVEQLDNAIEKLRQKKYGKRK
;
A
#
# COMPACT_ATOMS: atom_id res chain seq x y z
N MET A 1 11.93 1.54 -30.26
CA MET A 1 10.76 2.40 -29.96
C MET A 1 10.93 2.91 -28.53
N THR A 2 10.77 4.21 -28.25
CA THR A 2 10.91 4.72 -26.87
C THR A 2 9.67 4.41 -26.05
N THR A 3 9.81 4.32 -24.73
CA THR A 3 8.67 4.11 -23.82
C THR A 3 7.59 5.19 -23.99
N THR A 4 7.99 6.43 -24.26
CA THR A 4 7.08 7.54 -24.57
C THR A 4 6.27 7.28 -25.84
N ALA A 5 6.90 6.76 -26.90
CA ALA A 5 6.19 6.42 -28.12
C ALA A 5 5.18 5.27 -27.91
N ILE A 6 5.53 4.27 -27.09
CA ILE A 6 4.62 3.17 -26.72
C ILE A 6 3.42 3.70 -25.93
N ARG A 7 3.66 4.56 -24.94
CA ARG A 7 2.62 5.17 -24.11
C ARG A 7 1.63 5.99 -24.95
N ASN A 8 2.14 6.84 -25.83
CA ASN A 8 1.30 7.65 -26.71
C ASN A 8 0.45 6.78 -27.64
N HIS A 9 1.02 5.71 -28.19
CA HIS A 9 0.30 4.78 -29.05
C HIS A 9 -0.84 4.06 -28.30
N LEU A 10 -0.59 3.61 -27.06
CA LEU A 10 -1.61 2.98 -26.22
C LEU A 10 -2.76 3.95 -25.89
N TYR A 11 -2.47 5.22 -25.57
CA TYR A 11 -3.50 6.23 -25.36
C TYR A 11 -4.36 6.44 -26.61
N SER A 12 -3.74 6.54 -27.78
CA SER A 12 -4.47 6.67 -29.05
C SER A 12 -5.36 5.45 -29.32
N TYR A 13 -4.86 4.23 -29.05
CA TYR A 13 -5.60 3.00 -29.24
C TYR A 13 -6.82 2.90 -28.31
N ILE A 14 -6.65 3.15 -27.01
CA ILE A 14 -7.74 3.13 -26.02
C ILE A 14 -8.87 4.10 -26.40
N ARG A 15 -8.54 5.25 -26.98
CA ARG A 15 -9.53 6.26 -27.36
C ARG A 15 -10.49 5.83 -28.47
N ILE A 16 -10.06 4.91 -29.34
CA ILE A 16 -10.82 4.49 -30.52
C ILE A 16 -11.28 3.02 -30.45
N ALA A 17 -10.80 2.27 -29.47
CA ALA A 17 -11.15 0.87 -29.29
C ALA A 17 -12.61 0.74 -28.85
N ASP A 18 -13.28 -0.31 -29.33
CA ASP A 18 -14.62 -0.68 -28.90
C ASP A 18 -14.63 -1.24 -27.46
N ASP A 19 -15.82 -1.27 -26.87
CA ASP A 19 -16.03 -1.69 -25.49
C ASP A 19 -15.55 -3.13 -25.22
N GLU A 20 -15.63 -4.02 -26.22
CA GLU A 20 -15.16 -5.41 -26.07
C GLU A 20 -13.65 -5.46 -25.92
N LYS A 21 -12.91 -4.73 -26.77
CA LYS A 21 -11.45 -4.62 -26.68
C LYS A 21 -11.02 -3.94 -25.39
N ILE A 22 -11.72 -2.88 -24.95
CA ILE A 22 -11.43 -2.21 -23.69
C ILE A 22 -11.63 -3.17 -22.49
N LYS A 23 -12.71 -3.95 -22.47
CA LYS A 23 -12.97 -4.95 -21.43
C LYS A 23 -11.91 -6.05 -21.41
N ALA A 24 -11.45 -6.50 -22.58
CA ALA A 24 -10.38 -7.48 -22.68
C ALA A 24 -9.05 -6.95 -22.11
N ILE A 25 -8.66 -5.71 -22.49
CA ILE A 25 -7.46 -5.04 -21.96
C ILE A 25 -7.57 -4.88 -20.44
N TYR A 26 -8.70 -4.40 -19.94
CA TYR A 26 -8.94 -4.25 -18.51
C TYR A 26 -8.82 -5.59 -17.80
N THR A 27 -9.40 -6.67 -18.33
CA THR A 27 -9.36 -8.00 -17.70
C THR A 27 -7.93 -8.53 -17.59
N ILE A 28 -7.11 -8.35 -18.63
CA ILE A 28 -5.71 -8.78 -18.65
C ILE A 28 -4.90 -7.98 -17.63
N LEU A 29 -5.08 -6.66 -17.58
CA LEU A 29 -4.31 -5.78 -16.72
C LEU A 29 -4.89 -5.65 -15.31
N LYS A 30 -6.10 -6.16 -15.05
CA LYS A 30 -6.80 -5.96 -13.78
C LYS A 30 -5.97 -6.46 -12.60
N GLN A 31 -5.32 -7.61 -12.73
CA GLN A 31 -4.47 -8.15 -11.66
C GLN A 31 -3.24 -7.26 -11.43
N ASP A 32 -2.54 -6.89 -12.50
CA ASP A 32 -1.35 -6.02 -12.43
C ASP A 32 -1.67 -4.58 -11.96
N ILE A 33 -2.90 -4.09 -12.23
CA ILE A 33 -3.40 -2.80 -11.75
C ILE A 33 -3.85 -2.90 -10.27
N GLN A 34 -4.34 -4.07 -9.84
CA GLN A 34 -4.83 -4.32 -8.48
C GLN A 34 -3.75 -4.87 -7.52
N ASP A 35 -2.49 -5.00 -7.96
CA ASP A 35 -1.36 -5.35 -7.10
C ASP A 35 -1.07 -4.30 -6.01
N GLU A 36 -1.69 -3.12 -6.11
CA GLU A 36 -1.99 -2.33 -4.92
C GLU A 36 -3.10 -3.04 -4.14
N SER A 37 -2.72 -3.99 -3.29
CA SER A 37 -3.61 -4.60 -2.27
C SER A 37 -4.54 -3.51 -1.75
N ALA A 38 -5.82 -3.58 -2.14
CA ALA A 38 -6.83 -2.56 -1.86
C ALA A 38 -7.15 -2.56 -0.37
N TRP A 39 -6.19 -2.13 0.44
CA TRP A 39 -6.21 -2.17 1.90
C TRP A 39 -7.38 -1.36 2.45
N TRP A 40 -7.87 -0.39 1.67
CA TRP A 40 -9.06 0.42 1.97
C TRP A 40 -10.37 -0.38 1.90
N GLU A 41 -10.39 -1.56 1.27
CA GLU A 41 -11.54 -2.47 1.27
C GLU A 41 -11.59 -3.35 2.52
N ASP A 42 -10.46 -3.52 3.23
CA ASP A 42 -10.45 -4.21 4.52
C ASP A 42 -11.01 -3.30 5.61
N LYS A 43 -12.31 -3.47 5.88
CA LYS A 43 -13.04 -2.71 6.90
C LYS A 43 -12.41 -2.81 8.30
N LYS A 44 -11.77 -3.94 8.65
CA LYS A 44 -11.12 -4.09 9.95
C LYS A 44 -9.87 -3.23 10.02
N PHE A 45 -9.06 -3.28 8.97
CA PHE A 45 -7.86 -2.46 8.85
C PHE A 45 -8.20 -0.96 8.86
N VAL A 46 -9.20 -0.54 8.09
CA VAL A 46 -9.67 0.86 8.07
C VAL A 46 -10.18 1.31 9.44
N ALA A 47 -10.96 0.49 10.14
CA ALA A 47 -11.45 0.82 11.48
C ALA A 47 -10.32 0.97 12.51
N GLU A 48 -9.26 0.16 12.41
CA GLU A 48 -8.08 0.28 13.26
C GLU A 48 -7.32 1.59 12.98
N LEU A 49 -7.14 1.94 11.70
CA LEU A 49 -6.53 3.20 11.29
C LEU A 49 -7.32 4.41 11.80
N GLU A 50 -8.64 4.43 11.64
CA GLU A 50 -9.48 5.52 12.14
C GLU A 50 -9.38 5.67 13.66
N LYS A 51 -9.38 4.55 14.40
CA LYS A 51 -9.21 4.56 15.85
C LYS A 51 -7.86 5.15 16.25
N THR A 52 -6.79 4.73 15.57
CA THR A 52 -5.43 5.19 15.84
C THR A 52 -5.29 6.68 15.53
N ASN A 53 -5.86 7.14 14.41
CA ASN A 53 -5.87 8.54 14.04
C ASN A 53 -6.59 9.40 15.10
N LYS A 54 -7.78 8.99 15.55
CA LYS A 54 -8.50 9.69 16.63
C LYS A 54 -7.71 9.73 17.94
N ALA A 55 -7.01 8.65 18.29
CA ALA A 55 -6.20 8.61 19.49
C ALA A 55 -5.02 9.60 19.41
N LEU A 56 -4.40 9.76 18.24
CA LEU A 56 -3.35 10.75 18.00
C LEU A 56 -3.90 12.19 18.03
N GLU A 57 -5.03 12.45 17.36
CA GLU A 57 -5.68 13.77 17.34
C GLU A 57 -6.09 14.25 18.72
N THR A 58 -6.60 13.34 19.55
CA THR A 58 -7.00 13.64 20.94
C THR A 58 -5.82 13.65 21.91
N GLY A 59 -4.62 13.28 21.46
CA GLY A 59 -3.42 13.14 22.30
C GLY A 59 -3.49 11.98 23.30
N SER A 60 -4.51 11.11 23.18
CA SER A 60 -4.62 9.86 23.95
C SER A 60 -3.54 8.86 23.57
N ASP A 61 -3.04 8.92 22.35
CA ASP A 61 -1.81 8.28 21.90
C ASP A 61 -0.83 9.37 21.46
N LYS A 62 0.45 9.20 21.77
CA LYS A 62 1.53 10.13 21.40
C LYS A 62 2.43 9.56 20.31
N GLY A 63 2.13 8.37 19.81
CA GLY A 63 3.02 7.60 18.95
C GLY A 63 4.31 7.22 19.67
N LYS A 64 5.29 6.75 18.90
CA LYS A 64 6.63 6.44 19.39
C LYS A 64 7.65 7.15 18.52
N THR A 65 8.69 7.69 19.14
CA THR A 65 9.86 8.14 18.38
C THR A 65 10.60 6.92 17.79
N VAL A 66 11.42 7.16 16.77
CA VAL A 66 12.26 6.11 16.16
C VAL A 66 13.16 5.47 17.22
N GLU A 67 13.77 6.26 18.10
CA GLU A 67 14.61 5.75 19.18
C GLU A 67 13.84 4.86 20.18
N GLN A 68 12.59 5.20 20.49
CA GLN A 68 11.74 4.37 21.35
C GLN A 68 11.38 3.05 20.67
N LEU A 69 11.15 3.09 19.35
CA LEU A 69 10.90 1.91 18.54
C LEU A 69 12.11 0.98 18.51
N ASP A 70 13.31 1.51 18.23
CA ASP A 70 14.55 0.74 18.18
C ASP A 70 14.85 0.05 19.51
N ASN A 71 14.70 0.80 20.61
CA ASN A 71 14.86 0.24 21.96
C ASN A 71 13.84 -0.86 22.27
N ALA A 72 12.60 -0.74 21.79
CA ALA A 72 11.59 -1.78 21.95
C ALA A 72 11.93 -3.04 21.13
N ILE A 73 12.40 -2.86 19.89
CA ILE A 73 12.85 -3.95 19.01
C ILE A 73 14.03 -4.69 19.64
N GLU A 74 15.03 -3.96 20.16
CA GLU A 74 16.19 -4.57 20.81
C GLU A 74 15.81 -5.34 22.07
N LYS A 75 14.89 -4.82 22.90
CA LYS A 75 14.34 -5.58 24.05
C LYS A 75 13.67 -6.88 23.62
N LEU A 76 12.88 -6.86 22.54
CA LEU A 76 12.22 -8.05 22.00
C LEU A 76 13.24 -9.05 21.44
N ARG A 77 14.28 -8.57 20.75
CA ARG A 77 15.38 -9.40 20.23
C ARG A 77 16.17 -10.05 21.36
N GLN A 78 16.54 -9.29 22.39
CA GLN A 78 17.24 -9.83 23.56
C GLN A 78 16.41 -10.89 24.30
N LYS A 79 15.08 -10.70 24.39
CA LYS A 79 14.16 -11.69 24.97
C LYS A 79 14.10 -12.98 24.14
N LYS A 80 14.15 -12.88 22.81
CA LYS A 80 14.01 -14.02 21.90
C LYS A 80 15.33 -14.77 21.64
N TYR A 81 16.46 -14.06 21.57
CA TYR A 81 17.74 -14.60 21.12
C TYR A 81 18.86 -14.49 22.17
N GLY A 82 18.59 -13.91 23.35
CA GLY A 82 19.61 -13.59 24.35
C GLY A 82 20.41 -12.34 24.01
N LYS A 83 21.18 -11.82 24.98
CA LYS A 83 22.10 -10.71 24.73
C LYS A 83 23.19 -11.17 23.76
N ARG A 84 23.39 -10.46 22.64
CA ARG A 84 24.64 -10.55 21.89
C ARG A 84 25.77 -10.12 22.84
N LYS A 85 26.74 -11.02 23.04
CA LYS A 85 27.98 -10.74 23.76
C LYS A 85 28.74 -9.61 23.10
#